data_AF-A0AAP2WGX4-F1
#
_entry.id   AF-A0AAP2WGX4-F1
#
_cell.length_a   1.000
_cell.length_b   1.000
_cell.length_c   1.000
_cell.angle_alpha   90.00
_cell.angle_beta   90.00
_cell.angle_gamma   90.00
#
_symmetry.space_group_name_H-M   'P 1'
#
loop_
_entity.id
_entity.type
_entity.pdbx_description
1 polymer ?
#
loop_
_entity_poly.entity_id
_entity_poly.type
_entity_poly.pdbx_seq_one_letter_code
_entity_poly.pdbx_strand_id
1 'polypeptide(L)'
;MSKADRYLEASVRQNTSKSYASALSHFEVTWGGYLPTTTESAVRYIAEYADQLALSTLKQRLAALANWHQSNGFPDPTKAPKVRQLLKGIRAVHPVQQ
;
A
#
# COMPACT_ATOMS: atom_id res chain seq x y z
N MET A 1 -29.73 -8.41 -8.15
CA MET A 1 -28.70 -7.86 -7.24
C MET A 1 -29.20 -7.97 -5.81
N SER A 2 -28.45 -8.60 -4.92
CA SER A 2 -28.84 -8.73 -3.51
C SER A 2 -28.54 -7.43 -2.75
N LYS A 3 -29.17 -7.24 -1.58
CA LYS A 3 -28.82 -6.12 -0.68
C LYS A 3 -27.35 -6.17 -0.26
N ALA A 4 -26.75 -7.36 -0.15
CA ALA A 4 -25.34 -7.54 0.17
C ALA A 4 -24.43 -6.98 -0.92
N ASP A 5 -24.73 -7.24 -2.19
CA ASP A 5 -23.95 -6.72 -3.34
C ASP A 5 -23.96 -5.18 -3.37
N ARG A 6 -25.11 -4.56 -3.10
CA ARG A 6 -25.24 -3.11 -3.03
C ARG A 6 -24.40 -2.49 -1.90
N TYR A 7 -24.32 -3.13 -0.74
CA TYR A 7 -23.45 -2.67 0.35
C TYR A 7 -21.98 -2.91 0.06
N LEU A 8 -21.64 -4.01 -0.61
CA LEU A 8 -20.28 -4.30 -1.06
C LEU A 8 -19.80 -3.28 -2.11
N GLU A 9 -20.62 -2.98 -3.12
CA GLU A 9 -20.32 -1.92 -4.10
C GLU A 9 -20.19 -0.54 -3.43
N ALA A 10 -21.07 -0.21 -2.49
CA ALA A 10 -21.02 1.06 -1.77
C ALA A 10 -19.81 1.16 -0.82
N SER A 11 -19.25 0.03 -0.38
CA SER A 11 -18.04 -0.01 0.47
C SER A 11 -16.79 0.43 -0.28
N VAL A 12 -16.74 0.18 -1.59
CA VAL A 12 -15.63 0.57 -2.47
C VAL A 12 -15.90 1.96 -3.03
N ARG A 13 -15.61 3.00 -2.23
CA ARG A 13 -15.67 4.39 -2.72
C ARG A 13 -14.79 4.52 -3.96
N GLN A 14 -15.31 5.08 -5.07
CA GLN A 14 -14.56 5.26 -6.32
C GLN A 14 -13.20 5.97 -6.11
N ASN A 15 -13.12 6.89 -5.14
CA ASN A 15 -11.88 7.57 -4.78
C ASN A 15 -10.82 6.61 -4.21
N THR A 16 -11.22 5.61 -3.44
CA THR A 16 -10.32 4.57 -2.92
C THR A 16 -9.78 3.70 -4.05
N SER A 17 -10.62 3.35 -5.03
CA SER A 17 -10.18 2.59 -6.23
C SER A 17 -9.14 3.35 -7.05
N LYS A 18 -9.37 4.64 -7.30
CA LYS A 18 -8.42 5.49 -8.04
C LYS A 18 -7.09 5.65 -7.28
N SER A 19 -7.16 5.86 -5.96
CA SER A 19 -5.99 6.00 -5.11
C SER A 19 -5.15 4.71 -5.08
N TYR A 20 -5.79 3.54 -5.02
CA TYR A 20 -5.09 2.26 -5.10
C TYR A 20 -4.50 2.01 -6.48
N ALA A 21 -5.25 2.29 -7.55
CA ALA A 21 -4.74 2.18 -8.92
C ALA A 21 -3.49 3.05 -9.15
N SER A 22 -3.51 4.29 -8.65
CA SER A 22 -2.35 5.18 -8.71
C SER A 22 -1.15 4.64 -7.92
N ALA A 23 -1.39 4.09 -6.72
CA ALA A 23 -0.32 3.50 -5.91
C ALA A 23 0.31 2.25 -6.57
N LEU A 24 -0.51 1.41 -7.21
CA LEU A 24 -0.05 0.23 -7.96
C LEU A 24 0.73 0.65 -9.22
N SER A 25 0.18 1.59 -10.00
CA SER A 25 0.87 2.14 -11.17
C SER A 25 2.22 2.75 -10.81
N HIS A 26 2.29 3.49 -9.71
CA HIS A 26 3.58 4.02 -9.25
C HIS A 26 4.55 2.91 -8.83
N PHE A 27 4.06 1.84 -8.19
CA PHE A 27 4.91 0.71 -7.83
C PHE A 27 5.49 0.01 -9.08
N GLU A 28 4.65 -0.30 -10.06
CA GLU A 28 5.07 -1.05 -11.25
C GLU A 28 5.79 -0.19 -12.30
N VAL A 29 5.32 1.03 -12.53
CA VAL A 29 5.80 1.89 -13.63
C VAL A 29 6.85 2.90 -13.15
N THR A 30 6.62 3.58 -12.03
CA THR A 30 7.54 4.62 -11.56
C THR A 30 8.74 4.03 -10.82
N TRP A 31 8.49 3.07 -9.93
CA TRP A 31 9.55 2.44 -9.15
C TRP A 31 10.13 1.18 -9.83
N GLY A 32 9.34 0.49 -10.67
CA GLY A 32 9.79 -0.69 -11.42
C GLY A 32 9.64 -2.02 -10.67
N GLY A 33 8.71 -2.09 -9.72
CA GLY A 33 8.38 -3.32 -9.00
C GLY A 33 7.48 -4.26 -9.82
N TYR A 34 7.37 -5.51 -9.36
CA TYR A 34 6.49 -6.51 -9.96
C TYR A 34 5.50 -7.07 -8.94
N LEU A 35 4.28 -7.35 -9.40
CA LEU A 35 3.22 -8.01 -8.66
C LEU A 35 3.02 -9.46 -9.19
N PRO A 36 2.79 -10.47 -8.31
CA PRO A 36 2.86 -10.40 -6.85
C PRO A 36 4.27 -10.05 -6.37
N THR A 37 4.35 -9.38 -5.23
CA THR A 37 5.61 -8.84 -4.70
C THR A 37 5.99 -9.49 -3.38
N THR A 38 7.27 -9.38 -3.03
CA THR A 38 7.80 -9.91 -1.77
C THR A 38 7.78 -8.86 -0.66
N THR A 39 7.90 -9.32 0.58
CA THR A 39 8.06 -8.42 1.74
C THR A 39 9.27 -7.51 1.55
N GLU A 40 10.38 -8.06 1.04
CA GLU A 40 11.64 -7.34 0.78
C GLU A 40 11.45 -6.23 -0.26
N SER A 41 10.75 -6.52 -1.34
CA SER A 41 10.45 -5.55 -2.39
C SER A 41 9.56 -4.41 -1.88
N ALA A 42 8.50 -4.75 -1.14
CA ALA A 42 7.63 -3.77 -0.50
C ALA A 42 8.39 -2.88 0.51
N VAL A 43 9.29 -3.46 1.30
CA VAL A 43 10.14 -2.73 2.25
C VAL A 43 11.09 -1.78 1.52
N ARG A 44 11.76 -2.23 0.46
CA ARG A 44 12.68 -1.39 -0.32
C ARG A 44 11.93 -0.22 -0.96
N TYR A 45 10.77 -0.49 -1.55
CA TYR A 45 9.92 0.55 -2.12
C TYR A 45 9.52 1.61 -1.10
N ILE A 46 9.04 1.21 0.08
CA ILE A 46 8.63 2.18 1.10
C ILE A 46 9.82 2.94 1.68
N ALA A 47 10.98 2.31 1.80
CA ALA A 47 12.20 2.97 2.26
C ALA A 47 12.71 4.02 1.24
N GLU A 48 12.64 3.73 -0.06
CA GLU A 48 13.07 4.64 -1.14
C GLU A 48 12.34 5.98 -1.12
N TYR A 49 11.07 5.98 -0.72
CA TYR A 49 10.23 7.18 -0.69
C TYR A 49 9.96 7.69 0.73
N ALA A 50 10.69 7.19 1.73
CA ALA A 50 10.45 7.49 3.14
C ALA A 50 10.70 8.96 3.53
N ASP A 51 11.65 9.60 2.84
CA ASP A 51 12.05 10.99 3.01
C ASP A 51 11.29 11.95 2.07
N GLN A 52 10.70 11.42 0.99
CA GLN A 52 9.98 12.18 -0.03
C GLN A 52 8.48 12.27 0.22
N LEU A 53 7.87 11.26 0.87
CA LEU A 53 6.43 11.15 1.03
C LEU A 53 5.99 11.16 2.49
N ALA A 54 4.83 11.76 2.74
CA ALA A 54 4.18 11.70 4.04
C ALA A 54 3.88 10.25 4.44
N LEU A 55 3.95 9.98 5.76
CA LEU A 55 3.71 8.64 6.32
C LEU A 55 2.30 8.10 5.98
N SER A 56 1.31 8.98 5.82
CA SER A 56 -0.05 8.63 5.37
C SER A 56 -0.03 8.06 3.95
N THR A 57 0.71 8.69 3.03
CA THR A 57 0.89 8.24 1.65
C THR A 57 1.60 6.89 1.59
N LEU A 58 2.66 6.69 2.39
CA LEU A 58 3.37 5.41 2.46
C LEU A 58 2.45 4.27 2.93
N LYS A 59 1.63 4.51 3.96
CA LYS A 59 0.62 3.55 4.42
C LYS A 59 -0.45 3.27 3.37
N GLN A 60 -0.88 4.29 2.63
CA GLN A 60 -1.86 4.14 1.56
C GLN A 60 -1.32 3.30 0.40
N ARG A 61 -0.02 3.44 0.07
CA ARG A 61 0.67 2.59 -0.91
C ARG A 61 0.75 1.13 -0.44
N LEU A 62 1.12 0.89 0.81
CA LEU A 62 1.10 -0.46 1.40
C LEU A 62 -0.31 -1.06 1.35
N ALA A 63 -1.35 -0.29 1.70
CA ALA A 63 -2.73 -0.76 1.63
C ALA A 63 -3.15 -1.16 0.21
N ALA A 64 -2.71 -0.41 -0.81
CA ALA A 64 -2.97 -0.77 -2.20
C ALA A 64 -2.31 -2.09 -2.61
N LEU A 65 -1.04 -2.30 -2.21
CA LEU A 65 -0.34 -3.57 -2.44
C LEU A 65 -1.03 -4.74 -1.72
N ALA A 66 -1.41 -4.54 -0.45
CA ALA A 66 -2.13 -5.53 0.34
C ALA A 66 -3.49 -5.89 -0.29
N ASN A 67 -4.21 -4.89 -0.78
CA ASN A 67 -5.50 -5.07 -1.46
C ASN A 67 -5.32 -5.87 -2.75
N TRP A 68 -4.34 -5.51 -3.59
CA TRP A 68 -4.06 -6.25 -4.82
C TRP A 68 -3.75 -7.73 -4.54
N HIS A 69 -2.93 -8.03 -3.53
CA HIS A 69 -2.60 -9.42 -3.18
C HIS A 69 -3.84 -10.19 -2.74
N GLN A 70 -4.65 -9.61 -1.84
CA GLN A 70 -5.88 -10.24 -1.36
C GLN A 70 -6.91 -10.45 -2.48
N SER A 71 -7.11 -9.46 -3.35
CA SER A 71 -8.04 -9.57 -4.48
C SER A 71 -7.62 -10.62 -5.52
N ASN A 72 -6.32 -10.90 -5.64
CA ASN A 72 -5.78 -11.89 -6.57
C ASN A 72 -5.44 -13.25 -5.90
N GLY A 73 -5.77 -13.43 -4.62
CA GLY A 73 -5.56 -14.69 -3.89
C GLY A 73 -4.11 -14.95 -3.44
N PHE A 74 -3.25 -13.94 -3.44
CA PHE A 74 -1.86 -14.04 -2.98
C PHE A 74 -1.71 -13.70 -1.49
N PRO A 75 -0.69 -14.27 -0.79
CA PRO A 75 -0.33 -13.86 0.55
C PRO A 75 0.02 -12.37 0.60
N ASP A 76 -0.40 -11.68 1.66
CA ASP A 76 -0.15 -10.25 1.84
C ASP A 76 1.28 -9.99 2.35
N PRO A 77 2.17 -9.38 1.53
CA PRO A 77 3.56 -9.12 1.91
C PRO A 77 3.69 -8.00 2.97
N THR A 78 2.64 -7.20 3.18
CA THR A 78 2.67 -6.05 4.09
C THR A 78 2.46 -6.43 5.55
N LYS A 79 1.95 -7.64 5.83
CA LYS A 79 1.70 -8.14 7.20
C LYS A 79 2.95 -8.56 7.95
N ALA A 80 4.09 -8.68 7.25
CA ALA A 80 5.35 -9.10 7.86
C ALA A 80 5.79 -8.11 8.97
N PRO A 81 6.35 -8.61 10.10
CA PRO A 81 6.85 -7.75 11.18
C PRO A 81 7.84 -6.68 10.72
N LYS A 82 8.63 -6.99 9.69
CA LYS A 82 9.61 -6.09 9.07
C LYS A 82 9.00 -4.80 8.53
N VAL A 83 7.80 -4.86 7.93
CA VAL A 83 7.08 -3.67 7.42
C VAL A 83 6.68 -2.75 8.58
N ARG A 84 6.22 -3.33 9.71
CA ARG A 84 5.88 -2.56 10.91
C ARG A 84 7.10 -1.89 11.53
N GLN A 85 8.22 -2.62 11.60
CA GLN A 85 9.49 -2.08 12.10
C GLN A 85 9.99 -0.92 11.22
N LEU A 86 9.89 -1.07 9.89
CA LEU A 86 10.22 -0.01 8.93
C LEU A 86 9.41 1.27 9.20
N LEU A 87 8.07 1.18 9.27
CA LEU A 87 7.22 2.35 9.52
C LEU A 87 7.53 3.03 10.86
N LYS A 88 7.89 2.25 11.89
CA LYS A 88 8.34 2.78 13.18
C LYS A 88 9.66 3.56 13.03
N GLY A 89 10.61 3.01 12.27
CA GLY A 89 11.88 3.67 11.96
C GLY A 89 11.68 4.98 11.19
N ILE A 90 10.87 4.95 10.13
CA ILE A 90 10.57 6.15 9.32
C ILE A 90 9.97 7.26 10.18
N ARG A 91 9.01 6.93 11.06
CA ARG A 91 8.42 7.91 11.99
C ARG A 91 9.45 8.51 12.97
N ALA A 92 10.44 7.74 13.39
CA ALA A 92 11.46 8.21 14.32
C ALA A 92 12.49 9.14 13.63
N VAL A 93 12.82 8.85 12.36
CA VAL A 93 13.80 9.61 11.57
C VAL A 93 13.18 10.87 10.95
N HIS A 94 11.93 10.77 10.48
CA HIS A 94 11.18 11.87 9.89
C HIS A 94 9.99 12.22 10.78
N PRO A 95 10.23 12.94 11.91
CA PRO A 95 9.13 13.46 12.71
C PRO A 95 8.31 14.39 11.83
N VAL A 96 7.01 14.09 11.71
CA VAL A 96 6.06 14.93 11.02
C VAL A 96 6.09 16.30 11.69
N GLN A 97 6.66 17.32 11.04
CA GLN A 97 6.34 18.70 11.36
C GLN A 97 4.84 18.84 11.12
N GLN A 98 4.09 19.00 12.21
CA GLN A 98 2.66 19.27 12.22
C GLN A 98 2.40 20.62 11.55
#